data_AF-A0A0N8K813-F1
#
_entry.id   AF-A0A0N8K813-F1
#
_cell.length_a   1.000
_cell.length_b   1.000
_cell.length_c   1.000
_cell.angle_alpha   90.00
_cell.angle_beta   90.00
_cell.angle_gamma   90.00
#
_symmetry.space_group_name_H-M   'P 1'
#
loop_
_entity.id
_entity.type
_entity.pdbx_description
1 polymer ?
#
loop_
_entity_poly.entity_id
_entity_poly.type
_entity_poly.pdbx_seq_one_letter_code
_entity_poly.pdbx_strand_id
1 'polypeptide(L)'
;MKAPLFAIYVTLAVVIAVVLFILVPADRPGDARPDVLEEQIVLVMDAFAVDSCEEVRVVGSYRRTDATGFRQMLAYSAPMDCIEAMRAAALARGFAEGQGGTYVLEDAAAPEILTIYTEPGAARGAFEWERTGQ
;
A
#
# COMPACT_ATOMS: atom_id res chain seq x y z
N MET A 1 -31.80 29.89 45.27
CA MET A 1 -31.57 28.46 44.99
C MET A 1 -31.32 28.30 43.48
N LYS A 2 -30.05 28.20 43.05
CA LYS A 2 -29.63 28.21 41.62
C LYS A 2 -28.75 26.99 41.26
N ALA A 3 -28.76 25.95 42.09
CA ALA A 3 -27.93 24.76 41.91
C ALA A 3 -28.45 23.69 40.91
N PRO A 4 -29.77 23.50 40.67
CA PRO A 4 -30.20 22.34 39.87
C PRO A 4 -29.98 22.54 38.36
N LEU A 5 -30.07 23.79 37.87
CA LEU A 5 -29.89 24.10 36.46
C LEU A 5 -28.43 23.92 36.02
N PHE A 6 -27.46 24.32 36.84
CA PHE A 6 -26.04 24.17 36.52
C PHE A 6 -25.64 22.70 36.38
N ALA A 7 -26.12 21.84 37.30
CA ALA A 7 -25.88 20.40 37.23
C ALA A 7 -26.45 19.81 35.93
N ILE A 8 -27.67 20.21 35.53
CA ILE A 8 -28.31 19.75 34.29
C ILE A 8 -27.50 20.19 33.06
N TYR A 9 -27.03 21.44 33.00
CA TYR A 9 -26.23 21.92 31.87
C TYR A 9 -24.88 21.21 31.78
N VAL A 10 -24.23 20.95 32.90
CA VAL A 10 -22.96 20.20 32.93
C VAL A 10 -23.18 18.76 32.47
N THR A 11 -24.21 18.08 32.97
CA THR A 11 -24.54 16.72 32.53
C THR A 11 -24.87 16.68 31.04
N LEU A 12 -25.64 17.64 30.53
CA LEU A 12 -25.98 17.73 29.11
C LEU A 12 -24.73 17.97 28.24
N ALA A 13 -23.84 18.87 28.66
CA ALA A 13 -22.59 19.14 27.95
C ALA A 13 -21.67 17.91 27.92
N VAL A 14 -21.58 17.14 29.02
CA VAL A 14 -20.83 15.88 29.07
C VAL A 14 -21.44 14.84 28.15
N VAL A 15 -22.77 14.68 28.14
CA VAL A 15 -23.45 13.75 27.23
C VAL A 15 -23.23 14.13 25.77
N ILE A 16 -23.34 15.41 25.42
CA ILE A 16 -23.06 15.89 24.05
C ILE A 16 -21.59 15.64 23.69
N ALA A 17 -20.64 15.91 24.58
CA ALA A 17 -19.23 15.65 24.34
C ALA A 17 -18.93 14.16 24.14
N VAL A 18 -19.54 13.28 24.94
CA VAL A 18 -19.41 11.83 24.79
C VAL A 18 -20.05 11.34 23.49
N VAL A 19 -21.24 11.84 23.15
CA VAL A 19 -21.92 11.52 21.89
C VAL A 19 -21.10 12.00 20.70
N LEU A 20 -20.52 13.20 20.74
CA LEU A 20 -19.61 13.70 19.70
C LEU A 20 -18.32 12.86 19.64
N PHE A 21 -17.78 12.41 20.77
CA PHE A 21 -16.60 11.53 20.77
C PHE A 21 -16.88 10.14 20.20
N ILE A 22 -18.11 9.63 20.36
CA ILE A 22 -18.55 8.34 19.80
C ILE A 22 -18.94 8.47 18.31
N LEU A 23 -19.52 9.62 17.91
CA LEU A 23 -20.01 9.88 16.55
C LEU A 23 -18.99 10.51 15.62
N VAL A 24 -17.95 11.17 16.14
CA VAL A 24 -16.75 11.48 15.35
C VAL A 24 -16.13 10.11 15.08
N PRO A 25 -16.06 9.67 13.81
CA PRO A 25 -15.30 8.48 13.49
C PRO A 25 -13.90 8.74 14.01
N ALA A 26 -13.49 8.00 15.03
CA ALA A 26 -12.08 7.89 15.34
C ALA A 26 -11.49 7.17 14.12
N ASP A 27 -11.11 7.94 13.10
CA ASP A 27 -10.21 7.51 12.07
C ASP A 27 -8.95 7.10 12.81
N ARG A 28 -8.89 5.82 13.19
CA ARG A 28 -7.65 5.20 13.61
C ARG A 28 -6.71 5.40 12.42
N PRO A 29 -5.53 6.00 12.61
CA PRO A 29 -4.50 5.95 11.58
C PRO A 29 -4.07 4.49 11.48
N GLY A 30 -4.75 3.71 10.64
CA GLY A 30 -4.54 2.28 10.55
C GLY A 30 -5.67 1.49 9.87
N ASP A 31 -6.88 2.01 9.79
CA ASP A 31 -8.02 1.31 9.16
C ASP A 31 -8.65 2.09 7.99
N ALA A 32 -7.97 3.13 7.49
CA ALA A 32 -8.24 3.58 6.15
C ALA A 32 -7.92 2.37 5.25
N ARG A 33 -8.95 1.75 4.66
CA ARG A 33 -8.72 0.93 3.46
C ARG A 33 -7.80 1.79 2.61
N PRO A 34 -6.59 1.31 2.30
CA PRO A 34 -5.85 1.85 1.18
C PRO A 34 -6.81 2.28 0.09
N ASP A 35 -6.66 3.47 -0.48
CA ASP A 35 -7.27 3.78 -1.77
C ASP A 35 -6.62 2.84 -2.80
N VAL A 36 -6.97 1.55 -2.75
CA VAL A 36 -6.55 0.52 -3.69
C VAL A 36 -7.32 0.80 -4.95
N LEU A 37 -6.60 1.17 -5.99
CA LEU A 37 -7.12 1.13 -7.34
C LEU A 37 -6.60 -0.17 -7.94
N GLU A 38 -7.49 -1.14 -8.20
CA GLU A 38 -7.17 -2.39 -8.91
C GLU A 38 -6.36 -2.10 -10.19
N GLU A 39 -6.64 -0.97 -10.84
CA GLU A 39 -5.92 -0.43 -12.00
C GLU A 39 -4.41 -0.28 -11.78
N GLN A 40 -3.95 0.05 -10.58
CA GLN A 40 -2.51 0.19 -10.30
C GLN A 40 -1.80 -1.16 -10.27
N ILE A 41 -2.46 -2.20 -9.74
CA ILE A 41 -1.91 -3.57 -9.69
C ILE A 41 -1.71 -4.08 -11.11
N VAL A 42 -2.73 -3.88 -11.95
CA VAL A 42 -2.70 -4.23 -13.38
C VAL A 42 -1.56 -3.51 -14.09
N LEU A 43 -1.36 -2.20 -13.84
CA LEU A 43 -0.28 -1.44 -14.46
C LEU A 43 1.11 -2.03 -14.18
N VAL A 44 1.38 -2.48 -12.95
CA VAL A 44 2.69 -3.05 -12.61
C VAL A 44 2.85 -4.43 -13.21
N MET A 45 1.82 -5.25 -13.14
CA MET A 45 1.79 -6.55 -13.81
C MET A 45 2.06 -6.42 -15.32
N ASP A 46 1.39 -5.48 -16.00
CA ASP A 46 1.63 -5.15 -17.41
C ASP A 46 3.06 -4.68 -17.66
N ALA A 47 3.61 -3.83 -16.78
CA ALA A 47 5.00 -3.36 -16.89
C ALA A 47 6.03 -4.51 -16.82
N PHE A 48 5.71 -5.58 -16.11
CA PHE A 48 6.53 -6.80 -16.05
C PHE A 48 6.03 -7.90 -17.00
N ALA A 49 5.04 -7.62 -17.86
CA ALA A 49 4.42 -8.59 -18.77
C ALA A 49 3.96 -9.88 -18.06
N VAL A 50 3.40 -9.75 -16.86
CA VAL A 50 2.83 -10.84 -16.07
C VAL A 50 1.31 -10.70 -16.12
N ASP A 51 0.65 -11.53 -16.92
CA ASP A 51 -0.75 -11.37 -17.32
C ASP A 51 -1.74 -12.26 -16.54
N SER A 52 -1.27 -13.29 -15.83
CA SER A 52 -2.13 -14.36 -15.28
C SER A 52 -2.29 -14.39 -13.75
N CYS A 53 -1.85 -13.36 -13.04
CA CYS A 53 -1.85 -13.38 -11.57
C CYS A 53 -3.17 -12.86 -10.98
N GLU A 54 -4.24 -13.64 -11.18
CA GLU A 54 -5.61 -13.30 -10.76
C GLU A 54 -5.77 -13.16 -9.23
N GLU A 55 -4.84 -13.70 -8.43
CA GLU A 55 -4.93 -13.71 -6.97
C GLU A 55 -4.04 -12.68 -6.26
N VAL A 56 -3.56 -11.63 -6.93
CA VAL A 56 -2.70 -10.63 -6.28
C VAL A 56 -3.49 -9.85 -5.23
N ARG A 57 -3.00 -9.85 -3.98
CA ARG A 57 -3.64 -9.20 -2.83
C ARG A 57 -2.81 -8.02 -2.36
N VAL A 58 -3.46 -6.93 -1.98
CA VAL A 58 -2.79 -5.77 -1.38
C VAL A 58 -2.53 -6.02 0.10
N VAL A 59 -1.28 -5.89 0.54
CA VAL A 59 -0.87 -6.06 1.95
C VAL A 59 -0.47 -4.72 2.59
N GLY A 60 -0.21 -3.68 1.79
CA GLY A 60 -0.03 -2.30 2.24
C GLY A 60 -0.35 -1.30 1.13
N SER A 61 -0.42 0.00 1.45
CA SER A 61 -0.46 1.04 0.41
C SER A 61 0.12 2.33 0.95
N TYR A 62 0.86 3.07 0.11
CA TYR A 62 1.24 4.44 0.42
C TYR A 62 0.89 5.37 -0.74
N ARG A 63 1.03 6.65 -0.43
CA ARG A 63 0.39 7.79 -1.06
C ARG A 63 0.90 8.02 -2.49
N ARG A 64 -0.05 8.12 -3.42
CA ARG A 64 0.09 8.78 -4.72
C ARG A 64 0.58 10.22 -4.54
N THR A 65 1.69 10.59 -5.17
CA THR A 65 1.94 11.99 -5.53
C THR A 65 1.35 12.27 -6.92
N ASP A 66 0.99 13.53 -7.12
CA ASP A 66 0.10 14.14 -8.10
C ASP A 66 0.37 13.85 -9.59
N ALA A 67 -0.61 14.26 -10.41
CA ALA A 67 -0.95 14.09 -11.84
C ALA A 67 0.01 13.44 -12.89
N THR A 68 1.30 13.22 -12.65
CA THR A 68 2.27 12.74 -13.66
C THR A 68 2.92 11.39 -13.39
N GLY A 69 2.86 10.82 -12.19
CA GLY A 69 3.58 9.57 -11.99
C GLY A 69 3.37 8.95 -10.63
N PHE A 70 2.92 7.71 -10.64
CA PHE A 70 2.92 6.85 -9.47
C PHE A 70 4.37 6.69 -8.96
N ARG A 71 4.63 7.11 -7.71
CA ARG A 71 5.98 7.14 -7.13
C ARG A 71 6.33 5.87 -6.34
N GLN A 72 5.38 5.26 -5.61
CA GLN A 72 5.69 4.18 -4.67
C GLN A 72 4.51 3.23 -4.45
N MET A 73 4.76 1.92 -4.54
CA MET A 73 3.81 0.83 -4.31
C MET A 73 4.22 -0.02 -3.13
N LEU A 74 3.29 -0.27 -2.20
CA LEU A 74 3.59 -1.14 -1.07
C LEU A 74 2.95 -2.51 -1.19
N ALA A 75 3.81 -3.51 -1.22
CA ALA A 75 3.61 -4.90 -0.86
C ALA A 75 2.31 -5.52 -1.37
N TYR A 76 2.39 -6.21 -2.51
CA TYR A 76 1.34 -7.17 -2.88
C TYR A 76 1.73 -8.58 -2.57
N SER A 77 0.84 -9.32 -1.92
CA SER A 77 0.98 -10.76 -1.82
C SER A 77 0.48 -11.44 -3.09
N ALA A 78 1.36 -12.15 -3.79
CA ALA A 78 1.02 -12.97 -4.95
C ALA A 78 1.40 -14.44 -4.71
N PRO A 79 0.75 -15.40 -5.40
CA PRO A 79 1.24 -16.77 -5.51
C PRO A 79 2.74 -16.81 -5.91
N MET A 80 3.49 -17.81 -5.42
CA MET A 80 4.94 -17.84 -5.65
C MET A 80 5.33 -17.93 -7.14
N ASP A 81 4.55 -18.62 -7.96
CA ASP A 81 4.72 -18.65 -9.42
C ASP A 81 4.67 -17.25 -10.05
N CYS A 82 3.79 -16.38 -9.57
CA CYS A 82 3.74 -14.97 -9.97
C CYS A 82 4.96 -14.17 -9.52
N ILE A 83 5.44 -14.42 -8.30
CA ILE A 83 6.63 -13.77 -7.75
C ILE A 83 7.87 -14.15 -8.57
N GLU A 84 8.02 -15.43 -8.93
CA GLU A 84 9.11 -15.89 -9.76
C GLU A 84 9.01 -15.37 -11.21
N ALA A 85 7.80 -15.24 -11.76
CA ALA A 85 7.59 -14.63 -13.06
C ALA A 85 8.03 -13.14 -13.07
N MET A 86 7.65 -12.37 -12.04
CA MET A 86 8.10 -10.98 -11.92
C MET A 86 9.61 -10.87 -11.72
N ARG A 87 10.22 -11.77 -10.93
CA ARG A 87 11.68 -11.84 -10.78
C ARG A 87 12.37 -12.06 -12.12
N ALA A 88 11.91 -13.04 -12.90
CA ALA A 88 12.45 -13.34 -14.22
C ALA A 88 12.28 -12.15 -15.18
N ALA A 89 11.11 -11.50 -15.17
CA ALA A 89 10.83 -10.33 -15.99
C ALA A 89 11.72 -9.12 -15.61
N ALA A 90 11.95 -8.89 -14.32
CA ALA A 90 12.83 -7.81 -13.85
C ALA A 90 14.26 -8.03 -14.36
N LEU A 91 14.79 -9.25 -14.23
CA LEU A 91 16.11 -9.60 -14.76
C LEU A 91 16.18 -9.44 -16.29
N ALA A 92 15.14 -9.87 -17.02
CA ALA A 92 15.07 -9.72 -18.47
C ALA A 92 15.01 -8.25 -18.92
N ARG A 93 14.44 -7.36 -18.09
CA ARG A 93 14.43 -5.90 -18.30
C ARG A 93 15.75 -5.21 -17.92
N GLY A 94 16.72 -5.94 -17.39
CA GLY A 94 18.04 -5.43 -17.02
C GLY A 94 18.14 -4.89 -15.60
N PHE A 95 17.20 -5.22 -14.71
CA PHE A 95 17.38 -4.91 -13.30
C PHE A 95 18.56 -5.71 -12.74
N ALA A 96 19.43 -5.04 -11.99
CA ALA A 96 20.50 -5.68 -11.24
C ALA A 96 19.94 -6.22 -9.91
N GLU A 97 20.21 -7.49 -9.63
CA GLU A 97 19.86 -8.11 -8.34
C GLU A 97 20.83 -7.62 -7.25
N GLY A 98 20.27 -6.95 -6.25
CA GLY A 98 20.94 -6.52 -5.04
C GLY A 98 20.75 -7.50 -3.89
N GLN A 99 21.00 -7.04 -2.67
CA GLN A 99 20.82 -7.86 -1.47
C GLN A 99 19.34 -7.91 -1.03
N GLY A 100 18.94 -9.03 -0.46
CA GLY A 100 17.66 -9.17 0.22
C GLY A 100 16.42 -9.20 -0.69
N GLY A 101 16.58 -9.57 -1.96
CA GLY A 101 15.46 -9.60 -2.93
C GLY A 101 15.15 -8.25 -3.58
N THR A 102 16.06 -7.28 -3.45
CA THR A 102 15.95 -5.97 -4.11
C THR A 102 16.53 -6.05 -5.53
N TYR A 103 15.83 -5.48 -6.50
CA TYR A 103 16.21 -5.36 -7.90
C TYR A 103 16.21 -3.89 -8.27
N VAL A 104 17.27 -3.39 -8.91
CA VAL A 104 17.40 -1.96 -9.24
C VAL A 104 17.69 -1.78 -10.72
N LEU A 105 16.98 -0.85 -11.36
CA LEU A 105 17.22 -0.41 -12.72
C LEU A 105 17.65 1.06 -12.69
N GLU A 106 18.96 1.31 -12.65
CA GLU A 106 19.53 2.66 -12.56
C GLU A 106 19.53 3.41 -13.89
N ASP A 107 19.66 2.70 -15.01
CA ASP A 107 19.81 3.29 -16.36
C ASP A 107 18.48 3.71 -17.02
N ALA A 108 17.36 3.59 -16.30
CA ALA A 108 16.05 4.03 -16.78
C ALA A 108 15.91 5.56 -16.74
N ALA A 109 15.03 6.10 -17.58
CA ALA A 109 14.70 7.55 -17.58
C ALA A 109 14.23 8.05 -16.20
N ALA A 110 13.70 7.15 -15.38
CA ALA A 110 13.47 7.31 -13.95
C ALA A 110 13.93 6.01 -13.27
N PRO A 111 14.87 6.04 -12.31
CA PRO A 111 15.33 4.82 -11.67
C PRO A 111 14.19 4.04 -11.03
N GLU A 112 14.16 2.73 -11.27
CA GLU A 112 13.15 1.81 -10.75
C GLU A 112 13.76 0.86 -9.73
N ILE A 113 13.01 0.58 -8.67
CA ILE A 113 13.37 -0.37 -7.63
C ILE A 113 12.20 -1.36 -7.49
N LEU A 114 12.49 -2.65 -7.56
CA LEU A 114 11.55 -3.72 -7.26
C LEU A 114 12.11 -4.50 -6.07
N THR A 115 11.38 -4.57 -4.97
CA THR A 115 11.78 -5.34 -3.80
C THR A 115 10.84 -6.52 -3.64
N ILE A 116 11.37 -7.74 -3.61
CA ILE A 116 10.63 -8.98 -3.43
C ILE A 116 10.89 -9.53 -2.02
N TYR A 117 9.81 -9.74 -1.28
CA TYR A 117 9.81 -10.31 0.07
C TYR A 117 9.24 -11.72 0.03
N THR A 118 10.08 -12.72 0.25
CA THR A 118 9.68 -14.13 0.26
C THR A 118 10.27 -14.83 1.46
N GLU A 119 9.46 -15.65 2.14
CA GLU A 119 9.96 -16.58 3.14
C GLU A 119 10.19 -17.96 2.50
N PRO A 120 11.26 -18.70 2.87
CA PRO A 120 11.50 -20.04 2.35
C PRO A 120 10.31 -20.98 2.62
N GLY A 121 9.77 -21.57 1.54
CA GLY A 121 8.62 -22.49 1.63
C GLY A 121 7.26 -21.80 1.79
N ALA A 122 7.19 -20.47 1.72
CA ALA A 122 5.91 -19.76 1.69
C ALA A 122 5.13 -20.10 0.40
N ALA A 123 3.82 -20.23 0.51
CA ALA A 123 2.94 -20.39 -0.65
C ALA A 123 2.78 -19.08 -1.45
N ARG A 124 3.18 -17.95 -0.86
CA ARG A 124 3.01 -16.61 -1.40
C ARG A 124 4.20 -15.74 -1.02
N GLY A 125 4.60 -14.84 -1.91
CA GLY A 125 5.56 -13.78 -1.63
C GLY A 125 4.88 -12.42 -1.69
N ALA A 126 5.58 -11.39 -1.25
CA ALA A 126 5.19 -10.00 -1.45
C ALA A 126 6.16 -9.25 -2.35
N PHE A 127 5.72 -8.19 -3.03
CA PHE A 127 6.63 -7.30 -3.75
C PHE A 127 6.23 -5.83 -3.66
N GLU A 128 7.23 -4.96 -3.69
CA GLU A 128 7.16 -3.50 -3.71
C GLU A 128 7.81 -2.98 -4.97
N TRP A 129 7.21 -1.99 -5.62
CA TRP A 129 7.80 -1.35 -6.79
C TRP A 129 7.76 0.17 -6.62
N GLU A 130 8.92 0.79 -6.82
CA GLU A 130 9.12 2.23 -6.73
C GLU A 130 9.74 2.72 -8.03
N ARG A 131 9.21 3.83 -8.57
CA ARG A 131 9.82 4.54 -9.68
C ARG A 131 10.14 5.96 -9.23
N THR A 132 11.42 6.27 -9.17
CA THR A 132 11.94 7.56 -8.71
C THR A 132 12.09 8.51 -9.91
N GLY A 133 11.06 9.33 -10.19
CA GLY A 133 11.08 10.28 -11.30
C GLY A 133 9.84 11.16 -11.32
N GLN A 134 9.95 12.35 -11.94
CA GLN A 134 8.97 13.47 -11.90
C GLN A 134 7.62 13.17 -12.57
#